data_AF-W6L0F9-F1
#
_entry.id   AF-W6L0F9-F1
#
_cell.length_a   1.000
_cell.length_b   1.000
_cell.length_c   1.000
_cell.angle_alpha   90.00
_cell.angle_beta   90.00
_cell.angle_gamma   90.00
#
_symmetry.space_group_name_H-M   'P 1'
#
loop_
_entity.id
_entity.type
_entity.pdbx_description
1 polymer ?
#
loop_
_entity_poly.entity_id
_entity_poly.type
_entity_poly.pdbx_seq_one_letter_code
_entity_poly.pdbx_strand_id
1 'polypeptide(L)'
;MALLPLRVRRESVNKPFKGRLRRSLFVGVIGVLLILLWLYYAGDSRRIPFTPSVLPPGGTQDMFLRSTGTRVVVFVMSDKIDDALCYSAGSAYLNGLPVVVAGYRMKYRGFLSKFEFMERAIENAELQPEDVVIVVDSDTIFTGADLNPFLDRFIARSAPTPKLRCVCVWKRG
;
A
#
# COMPACT_ATOMS: atom_id res chain seq x y z
N MET A 1 8.09 -14.06 -100.50
CA MET A 1 7.27 -13.37 -99.49
C MET A 1 7.32 -14.16 -98.20
N ALA A 2 8.06 -13.68 -97.20
CA ALA A 2 8.10 -14.25 -95.85
C ALA A 2 8.05 -13.07 -94.87
N LEU A 3 6.99 -13.03 -94.06
CA LEU A 3 6.73 -12.01 -93.06
C LEU A 3 7.38 -12.42 -91.73
N LEU A 4 8.28 -11.57 -91.21
CA LEU A 4 8.84 -11.68 -89.85
C LEU A 4 7.87 -11.01 -88.85
N PRO A 5 7.59 -11.61 -87.68
CA PRO A 5 6.77 -10.96 -86.66
C PRO A 5 7.60 -10.03 -85.77
N LEU A 6 7.11 -8.80 -85.62
CA LEU A 6 7.57 -7.78 -84.67
C LEU A 6 7.40 -8.25 -83.23
N ARG A 7 8.52 -8.43 -82.51
CA ARG A 7 8.54 -8.74 -81.08
C ARG A 7 8.47 -7.44 -80.26
N VAL A 8 7.28 -7.14 -79.75
CA VAL A 8 7.03 -6.01 -78.83
C VAL A 8 7.76 -6.27 -77.50
N ARG A 9 8.74 -5.43 -77.17
CA ARG A 9 9.44 -5.42 -75.88
C ARG A 9 8.66 -4.54 -74.90
N ARG A 10 7.96 -5.17 -73.96
CA ARG A 10 7.28 -4.50 -72.84
C ARG A 10 8.31 -4.21 -71.76
N GLU A 11 8.68 -2.95 -71.56
CA GLU A 11 9.47 -2.53 -70.38
C GLU A 11 8.58 -2.58 -69.14
N SER A 12 8.93 -3.43 -68.17
CA SER A 12 8.32 -3.41 -66.84
C SER A 12 9.05 -2.39 -65.97
N VAL A 13 8.30 -1.39 -65.50
CA VAL A 13 8.76 -0.43 -64.50
C VAL A 13 8.88 -1.15 -63.16
N ASN A 14 10.10 -1.57 -62.81
CA ASN A 14 10.43 -2.09 -61.49
C ASN A 14 10.91 -0.94 -60.58
N LYS A 15 10.03 -0.44 -59.70
CA LYS A 15 10.46 0.23 -58.47
C LYS A 15 9.79 -0.45 -57.28
N PRO A 16 10.48 -1.32 -56.53
CA PRO A 16 9.91 -1.82 -55.29
C PRO A 16 10.79 -1.50 -54.07
N PHE A 17 10.14 -1.51 -52.91
CA PHE A 17 10.71 -1.83 -51.59
C PHE A 17 11.32 -0.78 -50.65
N LYS A 18 11.38 0.53 -50.94
CA LYS A 18 11.91 1.48 -49.91
C LYS A 18 10.92 1.90 -48.81
N GLY A 19 9.60 1.80 -49.04
CA GLY A 19 8.59 2.32 -48.12
C GLY A 19 8.14 1.37 -46.99
N ARG A 20 8.28 0.05 -47.17
CA ARG A 20 7.76 -0.95 -46.21
C ARG A 20 8.71 -1.21 -45.03
N LEU A 21 10.03 -1.19 -45.26
CA LEU A 21 11.02 -1.40 -44.19
C LEU A 21 11.02 -0.28 -43.14
N ARG A 22 10.80 0.98 -43.56
CA ARG A 22 10.80 2.14 -42.64
C ARG A 22 9.69 2.08 -41.58
N ARG A 23 8.51 1.55 -41.93
CA ARG A 23 7.39 1.41 -40.98
C ARG A 23 7.67 0.32 -39.93
N SER A 24 8.31 -0.78 -40.33
CA SER A 24 8.65 -1.88 -39.41
C SER A 24 9.69 -1.47 -38.37
N LEU A 25 10.70 -0.69 -38.78
CA LEU A 25 11.73 -0.18 -37.85
C LEU A 25 11.15 0.81 -36.85
N PHE A 26 10.26 1.70 -37.29
CA PHE A 26 9.60 2.68 -36.40
C PHE A 26 8.76 2.00 -35.31
N VAL A 27 7.99 0.97 -35.67
CA VAL A 27 7.17 0.22 -34.69
C VAL A 27 8.05 -0.53 -33.69
N GLY A 28 9.15 -1.13 -34.14
CA GLY A 28 10.12 -1.77 -33.25
C GLY A 28 10.76 -0.79 -32.27
N VAL A 29 11.17 0.39 -32.75
CA VAL A 29 11.77 1.44 -31.91
C VAL A 29 10.78 1.95 -30.86
N ILE A 30 9.51 2.20 -31.24
CA ILE A 30 8.47 2.63 -30.29
C ILE A 30 8.21 1.55 -29.24
N GLY A 31 8.15 0.28 -29.63
CA GLY A 31 7.96 -0.84 -28.70
C GLY A 31 9.08 -0.94 -27.67
N VAL A 32 10.34 -0.85 -28.11
CA VAL A 32 11.50 -0.85 -27.22
C VAL A 32 11.49 0.38 -26.29
N LEU A 33 11.16 1.57 -26.81
CA LEU A 33 11.02 2.78 -26.01
C LEU A 33 9.97 2.63 -24.93
N LEU A 34 8.81 2.06 -25.25
CA LEU A 34 7.75 1.81 -24.27
C LEU A 34 8.18 0.80 -23.21
N ILE A 35 8.87 -0.29 -23.58
CA ILE A 35 9.40 -1.26 -22.61
C ILE A 35 10.43 -0.61 -21.69
N LEU A 36 11.35 0.20 -22.23
CA LEU A 36 12.33 0.93 -21.43
C LEU A 36 11.65 1.96 -20.52
N LEU A 37 10.62 2.66 -21.01
CA LEU A 37 9.84 3.59 -20.18
C LEU A 37 9.13 2.85 -19.05
N TRP A 38 8.54 1.69 -19.34
CA TRP A 38 7.89 0.83 -18.35
C TRP A 38 8.89 0.30 -17.31
N LEU A 39 10.06 -0.16 -17.73
CA LEU A 39 11.10 -0.64 -16.81
C LEU A 39 11.68 0.51 -15.97
N TYR A 40 11.85 1.68 -16.56
CA TYR A 40 12.29 2.89 -15.85
C TYR A 40 11.24 3.30 -14.80
N TYR A 41 9.97 3.38 -15.19
CA TYR A 41 8.87 3.78 -14.29
C TYR A 41 8.57 2.72 -13.22
N ALA A 42 8.63 1.43 -13.56
CA ALA A 42 8.50 0.34 -12.59
C ALA A 42 9.70 0.27 -11.63
N GLY A 43 10.88 0.71 -12.07
CA GLY A 43 12.07 0.88 -11.23
C GLY A 43 11.96 2.06 -10.27
N ASP A 44 11.37 3.17 -10.71
CA ASP A 44 11.21 4.39 -9.92
C ASP A 44 10.03 4.30 -8.93
N SER A 45 8.99 3.54 -9.28
CA SER A 45 7.85 3.27 -8.39
C SER A 45 8.21 2.44 -7.15
N ARG A 46 9.44 1.91 -7.05
CA ARG A 46 9.96 1.21 -5.87
C ARG A 46 10.61 2.14 -4.84
N ARG A 47 10.63 3.45 -5.07
CA ARG A 47 11.28 4.43 -4.18
C ARG A 47 10.47 5.70 -4.03
N ILE A 48 9.25 5.59 -3.53
CA ILE A 48 8.84 6.62 -2.58
C ILE A 48 9.57 6.24 -1.28
N PRO A 49 10.57 7.00 -0.81
CA PRO A 49 11.03 6.85 0.55
C PRO A 49 9.88 7.35 1.43
N PHE A 50 8.90 6.49 1.67
CA PHE A 50 8.17 6.55 2.92
C PHE A 50 9.23 6.24 3.95
N THR A 51 9.84 7.28 4.51
CA THR A 51 10.49 7.16 5.80
C THR A 51 9.33 6.80 6.73
N PRO A 52 9.21 5.54 7.17
CA PRO A 52 8.14 5.20 8.08
C PRO A 52 8.41 6.04 9.32
N SER A 53 7.44 6.89 9.65
CA SER A 53 7.53 7.71 10.84
C SER A 53 7.51 6.76 12.03
N VAL A 54 8.68 6.57 12.63
CA VAL A 54 8.74 6.01 13.98
C VAL A 54 8.04 7.03 14.85
N LEU A 55 6.99 6.60 15.57
CA LEU A 55 6.33 7.45 16.55
C LEU A 55 7.41 8.06 17.45
N PRO A 56 7.58 9.40 17.45
CA PRO A 56 8.48 10.02 18.40
C PRO A 56 7.95 9.76 19.81
N PRO A 57 8.81 9.70 20.83
CA PRO A 57 8.38 9.70 22.23
C PRO A 57 7.38 10.84 22.49
N GLY A 58 6.23 10.52 23.10
CA GLY A 58 5.13 11.46 23.36
C GLY A 58 4.09 11.55 22.24
N GLY A 59 4.38 10.98 21.06
CA GLY A 59 3.43 10.85 19.98
C GLY A 59 2.98 12.16 19.30
N THR A 60 2.15 12.05 18.26
CA THR A 60 1.59 13.17 17.50
C THR A 60 0.06 13.21 17.64
N GLN A 61 -0.54 14.40 17.77
CA GLN A 61 -2.00 14.54 18.01
C GLN A 61 -2.87 14.00 16.86
N ASP A 62 -2.30 13.89 15.67
CA ASP A 62 -2.93 13.34 14.46
C ASP A 62 -3.15 11.83 14.51
N MET A 63 -2.56 11.11 15.47
CA MET A 63 -2.74 9.66 15.60
C MET A 63 -4.05 9.26 16.30
N PHE A 64 -4.70 10.20 17.01
CA PHE A 64 -5.82 9.90 17.89
C PHE A 64 -7.16 10.17 17.23
N LEU A 65 -8.04 9.17 17.27
CA LEU A 65 -9.49 9.34 17.15
C LEU A 65 -10.01 9.92 18.47
N ARG A 66 -10.82 10.98 18.41
CA ARG A 66 -11.48 11.53 19.60
C ARG A 66 -12.92 11.03 19.66
N SER A 67 -13.27 10.25 20.69
CA SER A 67 -14.67 10.02 21.07
C SER A 67 -14.90 10.53 22.49
N THR A 68 -15.89 11.41 22.68
CA THR A 68 -16.39 11.86 24.01
C THR A 68 -15.32 12.14 25.08
N GLY A 69 -14.19 12.75 24.71
CA GLY A 69 -13.10 13.10 25.62
C GLY A 69 -12.03 12.03 25.84
N THR A 70 -12.26 10.78 25.41
CA THR A 70 -11.27 9.69 25.44
C THR A 70 -10.49 9.65 24.12
N ARG A 71 -9.16 9.54 24.21
CA ARG A 71 -8.33 9.34 23.03
C ARG A 71 -8.32 7.86 22.67
N VAL A 72 -8.52 7.59 21.39
CA VAL A 72 -8.49 6.24 20.84
C VAL A 72 -7.39 6.17 19.79
N VAL A 73 -6.52 5.18 19.88
CA VAL A 73 -5.48 4.92 18.87
C VAL A 73 -5.67 3.56 18.25
N VAL A 74 -5.45 3.46 16.95
CA VAL A 74 -5.53 2.20 16.21
C VAL A 74 -4.13 1.78 15.78
N PHE A 75 -3.65 0.67 16.33
CA PHE A 75 -2.38 0.05 15.96
C PHE A 75 -2.61 -1.09 14.97
N VAL A 76 -1.93 -1.03 13.82
CA VAL A 76 -1.83 -2.12 12.85
C VAL A 76 -0.50 -2.83 13.08
N MET A 77 -0.55 -4.11 13.47
CA MET A 77 0.64 -4.88 13.82
C MET A 77 1.32 -5.44 12.57
N SER A 78 2.54 -4.98 12.28
CA SER A 78 3.37 -5.52 11.21
C SER A 78 4.86 -5.30 11.46
N ASP A 79 5.69 -6.31 11.23
CA ASP A 79 7.14 -6.23 11.32
C ASP A 79 7.80 -5.71 10.03
N LYS A 80 7.07 -5.77 8.91
CA LYS A 80 7.55 -5.47 7.57
C LYS A 80 6.51 -4.68 6.76
N ILE A 81 6.95 -4.14 5.63
CA ILE A 81 6.05 -3.52 4.65
C ILE A 81 5.78 -4.56 3.57
N ASP A 82 4.53 -5.01 3.48
CA ASP A 82 4.02 -5.93 2.47
C ASP A 82 2.65 -5.48 1.98
N ASP A 83 2.09 -6.21 1.00
CA ASP A 83 0.81 -5.86 0.39
C ASP A 83 -0.33 -5.83 1.42
N ALA A 84 -0.33 -6.74 2.40
CA ALA A 84 -1.35 -6.77 3.46
C ALA A 84 -1.34 -5.46 4.25
N LEU A 85 -0.16 -5.05 4.75
CA LEU A 85 -0.02 -3.77 5.44
C LEU A 85 -0.45 -2.59 4.55
N CYS A 86 -0.04 -2.58 3.29
CA CYS A 86 -0.40 -1.52 2.34
C CYS A 86 -1.91 -1.43 2.12
N TYR A 87 -2.60 -2.56 1.95
CA TYR A 87 -4.07 -2.57 1.82
C TYR A 87 -4.76 -2.17 3.12
N SER A 88 -4.27 -2.63 4.26
CA SER A 88 -4.80 -2.26 5.58
C SER A 88 -4.69 -0.76 5.83
N ALA A 89 -3.47 -0.21 5.77
CA ALA A 89 -3.22 1.22 5.98
C ALA A 89 -3.90 2.09 4.92
N GLY A 90 -3.89 1.66 3.65
CA GLY A 90 -4.57 2.35 2.56
C GLY A 90 -6.09 2.40 2.77
N SER A 91 -6.71 1.29 3.19
CA SER A 91 -8.13 1.25 3.51
C SER A 91 -8.47 2.13 4.71
N ALA A 92 -7.63 2.16 5.76
CA ALA A 92 -7.81 3.08 6.89
C ALA A 92 -7.79 4.55 6.44
N TYR A 93 -6.77 4.91 5.64
CA TYR A 93 -6.60 6.26 5.10
C TYR A 93 -7.81 6.71 4.28
N LEU A 94 -8.30 5.86 3.37
CA LEU A 94 -9.50 6.14 2.56
C LEU A 94 -10.77 6.34 3.40
N ASN A 95 -10.81 5.78 4.60
CA ASN A 95 -11.92 5.92 5.54
C ASN A 95 -11.70 7.03 6.59
N GLY A 96 -10.63 7.82 6.46
CA GLY A 96 -10.32 8.89 7.41
C GLY A 96 -9.95 8.39 8.82
N LEU A 97 -9.48 7.14 8.93
CA LEU A 97 -9.06 6.55 10.20
C LEU A 97 -7.54 6.71 10.37
N PRO A 98 -7.07 7.49 11.37
CA PRO A 98 -5.66 7.53 11.69
C PRO A 98 -5.25 6.18 12.27
N VAL A 99 -4.27 5.56 11.64
CA VAL A 99 -3.68 4.29 12.07
C VAL A 99 -2.18 4.45 12.22
N VAL A 100 -1.63 3.75 13.19
CA VAL A 100 -0.19 3.68 13.44
C VAL A 100 0.27 2.25 13.18
N VAL A 101 1.35 2.08 12.42
CA VAL A 101 1.97 0.78 12.24
C VAL A 101 2.89 0.48 13.42
N ALA A 102 2.60 -0.58 14.17
CA ALA A 102 3.38 -1.03 15.31
C ALA A 102 4.17 -2.29 14.96
N GLY A 103 5.43 -2.34 15.35
CA GLY A 103 6.31 -3.50 15.12
C GLY A 103 7.29 -3.36 13.96
N TYR A 104 7.21 -2.30 13.14
CA TYR A 104 8.08 -2.17 11.97
C TYR A 104 9.57 -2.22 12.35
N ARG A 105 10.35 -3.06 11.65
CA ARG A 105 11.77 -3.37 11.93
C ARG A 105 12.04 -4.05 13.27
N MET A 106 11.01 -4.44 14.02
CA MET A 106 11.18 -5.32 15.18
C MET A 106 11.28 -6.77 14.70
N LYS A 107 11.94 -7.62 15.48
CA LYS A 107 12.11 -9.03 15.14
C LYS A 107 10.81 -9.80 15.39
N TYR A 108 10.19 -10.34 14.34
CA TYR A 108 9.06 -11.25 14.48
C TYR A 108 9.52 -12.66 14.86
N ARG A 109 8.95 -13.20 15.95
CA ARG A 109 9.22 -14.54 16.49
C ARG A 109 7.94 -15.39 16.57
N GLY A 110 6.91 -15.02 15.82
CA GLY A 110 5.59 -15.65 15.84
C GLY A 110 4.51 -14.76 16.44
N PHE A 111 3.30 -15.30 16.57
CA PHE A 111 2.09 -14.56 16.97
C PHE A 111 2.27 -13.73 18.26
N LEU A 112 3.03 -14.23 19.23
CA LEU A 112 3.29 -13.54 20.50
C LEU A 112 4.11 -12.25 20.35
N SER A 113 4.88 -12.09 19.27
CA SER A 113 5.64 -10.84 19.03
C SER A 113 4.74 -9.61 18.93
N LYS A 114 3.48 -9.79 18.55
CA LYS A 114 2.52 -8.69 18.48
C LYS A 114 2.23 -8.07 19.86
N PHE A 115 2.39 -8.81 20.97
CA PHE A 115 2.32 -8.23 22.32
C PHE A 115 3.50 -7.28 22.57
N GLU A 116 4.72 -7.69 22.20
CA GLU A 116 5.91 -6.82 22.30
C GLU A 116 5.76 -5.56 21.41
N PHE A 117 5.16 -5.71 20.23
CA PHE A 117 4.90 -4.60 19.32
C PHE A 117 3.91 -3.60 19.94
N MET A 118 2.83 -4.13 20.52
CA MET A 118 1.81 -3.36 21.23
C MET A 118 2.41 -2.63 22.44
N GLU A 119 3.15 -3.30 23.31
CA GLU A 119 3.75 -2.71 24.51
C GLU A 119 4.68 -1.56 24.16
N ARG A 120 5.60 -1.76 23.20
CA ARG A 120 6.49 -0.67 22.75
C ARG A 120 5.73 0.49 22.10
N ALA A 121 4.67 0.22 21.35
CA ALA A 121 3.87 1.28 20.74
C ALA A 121 3.11 2.11 21.79
N ILE A 122 2.58 1.44 22.82
CA ILE A 122 1.93 2.08 23.98
C ILE A 122 2.93 2.99 24.72
N GLU A 123 4.12 2.47 25.01
CA GLU A 123 5.18 3.22 25.70
C GLU A 123 5.62 4.45 24.89
N ASN A 124 5.89 4.29 23.59
CA ASN A 124 6.32 5.39 22.73
C ASN A 124 5.25 6.48 22.57
N ALA A 125 3.98 6.10 22.55
CA ALA A 125 2.86 7.03 22.44
C ALA A 125 2.43 7.65 23.79
N GLU A 126 3.08 7.27 24.90
CA GLU A 126 2.80 7.74 26.26
C GLU A 126 1.30 7.66 26.61
N LEU A 127 0.67 6.55 26.23
CA LEU A 127 -0.76 6.37 26.45
C LEU A 127 -1.09 6.27 27.94
N GLN A 128 -2.16 6.93 28.31
CA GLN A 128 -2.66 6.99 29.68
C GLN A 128 -3.69 5.88 29.92
N PRO A 129 -3.91 5.41 31.16
CA PRO A 129 -4.89 4.35 31.45
C PRO A 129 -6.31 4.61 30.94
N GLU A 130 -6.69 5.87 30.78
CA GLU A 130 -7.99 6.32 30.27
C GLU A 130 -8.12 6.21 28.74
N ASP A 131 -7.00 6.10 28.03
CA ASP A 131 -7.00 5.96 26.58
C ASP A 131 -7.44 4.54 26.16
N VAL A 132 -7.93 4.43 24.93
CA VAL A 132 -8.34 3.14 24.34
C VAL A 132 -7.41 2.79 23.19
N VAL A 133 -6.94 1.56 23.18
CA VAL A 133 -6.14 1.00 22.09
C VAL A 133 -6.96 0.00 21.32
N ILE A 134 -7.04 0.14 20.00
CA ILE A 134 -7.50 -0.90 19.10
C ILE A 134 -6.25 -1.50 18.44
N VAL A 135 -6.02 -2.79 18.64
CA VAL A 135 -4.93 -3.53 18.00
C VAL A 135 -5.51 -4.45 16.94
N VAL A 136 -5.05 -4.29 15.70
CA VAL A 136 -5.47 -5.10 14.56
C VAL A 136 -4.28 -5.74 13.86
N ASP A 137 -4.51 -6.89 13.23
CA ASP A 137 -3.54 -7.53 12.34
C ASP A 137 -3.42 -6.78 11.00
N SER A 138 -2.24 -6.88 10.36
CA SER A 138 -1.99 -6.24 9.06
C SER A 138 -2.85 -6.78 7.91
N ASP A 139 -3.50 -7.93 8.07
CA ASP A 139 -4.48 -8.45 7.10
C ASP A 139 -5.92 -7.95 7.35
N THR A 140 -6.10 -6.99 8.26
CA THR A 140 -7.38 -6.34 8.54
C THR A 140 -7.67 -5.22 7.53
N ILE A 141 -8.88 -5.25 6.93
CA ILE A 141 -9.37 -4.19 6.03
C ILE A 141 -10.40 -3.32 6.74
N PHE A 142 -10.24 -2.01 6.64
CA PHE A 142 -11.18 -1.03 7.14
C PHE A 142 -12.25 -0.72 6.08
N THR A 143 -13.52 -0.85 6.44
CA THR A 143 -14.65 -0.74 5.50
C THR A 143 -15.43 0.58 5.63
N GLY A 144 -14.99 1.48 6.51
CA GLY A 144 -15.65 2.78 6.73
C GLY A 144 -16.87 2.73 7.63
N ALA A 145 -17.10 1.62 8.34
CA ALA A 145 -18.09 1.58 9.40
C ALA A 145 -17.76 2.60 10.48
N ASP A 146 -18.76 3.37 10.94
CA ASP A 146 -18.60 4.30 12.05
C ASP A 146 -18.19 3.54 13.32
N LEU A 147 -16.98 3.82 13.80
CA LEU A 147 -16.42 3.19 15.00
C LEU A 147 -16.97 3.81 16.29
N ASN A 148 -17.50 5.03 16.25
CA ASN A 148 -17.91 5.75 17.46
C ASN A 148 -18.99 4.99 18.26
N PRO A 149 -20.07 4.47 17.65
CA PRO A 149 -21.07 3.70 18.40
C PRO A 149 -20.50 2.43 19.06
N PHE A 150 -19.49 1.81 18.45
CA PHE A 150 -18.79 0.68 19.06
C PHE A 150 -17.94 1.14 20.24
N LEU A 151 -17.15 2.19 20.06
CA LEU A 151 -16.27 2.76 21.09
C LEU A 151 -17.06 3.23 22.31
N ASP A 152 -18.15 3.97 22.11
CA ASP A 152 -18.98 4.47 23.20
C ASP A 152 -19.56 3.33 24.04
N ARG A 153 -20.06 2.28 23.37
CA ARG A 153 -20.54 1.07 24.05
C ARG A 153 -19.42 0.32 24.77
N PHE A 154 -18.25 0.21 24.16
CA PHE A 154 -17.10 -0.43 24.76
C PHE A 154 -16.69 0.31 26.03
N ILE A 155 -16.46 1.62 25.94
CA ILE A 155 -16.06 2.49 27.06
C ILE A 155 -17.09 2.44 28.20
N ALA A 156 -18.38 2.50 27.89
CA ALA A 156 -19.46 2.48 28.88
C ALA A 156 -19.61 1.12 29.59
N ARG A 157 -19.26 0.00 28.93
CA ARG A 157 -19.45 -1.35 29.47
C ARG A 157 -18.18 -1.98 30.02
N SER A 158 -17.01 -1.53 29.59
CA SER A 158 -15.73 -1.98 30.13
C SER A 158 -15.55 -1.46 31.55
N ALA A 159 -15.13 -2.33 32.47
CA ALA A 159 -14.84 -1.92 33.84
C ALA A 159 -13.71 -0.87 33.86
N PRO A 160 -13.75 0.11 34.78
CA PRO A 160 -12.60 0.95 35.04
C PRO A 160 -11.39 0.09 35.44
N THR A 161 -10.26 0.29 34.78
CA THR A 161 -9.03 -0.45 35.05
C THR A 161 -7.89 0.52 35.30
N PRO A 162 -6.95 0.21 36.21
CA PRO A 162 -5.71 0.97 36.36
C PRO A 162 -4.73 0.76 35.18
N LYS A 163 -5.15 0.02 34.16
CA LYS A 163 -4.41 -0.31 32.94
C LYS A 163 -5.20 0.17 31.73
N LEU A 164 -4.50 0.37 30.62
CA LEU A 164 -5.09 0.68 29.31
C LEU A 164 -6.16 -0.33 28.89
N ARG A 165 -7.23 0.19 28.29
CA ARG A 165 -8.28 -0.63 27.69
C ARG A 165 -7.88 -0.99 26.27
N CYS A 166 -7.85 -2.29 25.97
CA CYS A 166 -7.42 -2.78 24.67
C CYS A 166 -8.52 -3.61 23.99
N VAL A 167 -8.77 -3.33 22.72
CA VAL A 167 -9.59 -4.14 21.80
C VAL A 167 -8.64 -4.84 20.85
N CYS A 168 -8.54 -6.16 20.96
CA CYS A 168 -7.67 -6.98 20.12
C CYS A 168 -8.49 -7.67 19.01
N VAL A 169 -8.25 -7.32 17.74
CA VAL A 169 -8.77 -8.02 16.56
C VAL A 169 -7.66 -8.79 15.84
N TRP A 170 -7.57 -10.09 16.12
CA TRP A 170 -6.46 -10.93 15.66
C TRP A 170 -7.01 -12.20 15.03
N LYS A 171 -6.42 -12.65 13.93
CA LYS A 171 -6.71 -13.96 13.36
C LYS A 171 -6.10 -15.03 14.26
N ARG A 172 -6.88 -16.05 14.63
CA ARG A 172 -6.29 -17.25 15.26
C ARG A 172 -5.42 -17.94 14.21
N GLY A 173 -4.13 -18.06 14.52
CA GLY A 173 -3.16 -18.82 13.74
C GLY A 173 -3.40 -20.32 13.80
#